data_AF-A0A6B2GJX6-F1
#
_entry.id   AF-A0A6B2GJX6-F1
#
_cell.length_a   1.000
_cell.length_b   1.000
_cell.length_c   1.000
_cell.angle_alpha   90.00
_cell.angle_beta   90.00
_cell.angle_gamma   90.00
#
_symmetry.space_group_name_H-M   'P 1'
#
loop_
_entity.id
_entity.type
_entity.pdbx_description
1 polymer ?
#
loop_
_entity_poly.entity_id
_entity_poly.type
_entity_poly.pdbx_seq_one_letter_code
_entity_poly.pdbx_strand_id
1 'polypeptide(L)'
;YANQLKEQSDLIKTVLAKLIPKALAGDFENYLADANSFMDLLSTIVIGWQWLKIATTACKNGNATQLENNLIQTMAYFYTYEMAKLDGLVKILLNDKSITVKADAQTFD
;
A
#
# COMPACT_ATOMS: atom_id res chain seq x y z
N TYR A 1 6.08 -14.72 -0.93
CA TYR A 1 5.88 -13.38 -1.52
C TYR A 1 4.62 -13.26 -2.38
N ALA A 2 4.33 -14.16 -3.34
CA ALA A 2 3.08 -14.07 -4.12
C ALA A 2 1.79 -14.12 -3.26
N ASN A 3 1.72 -15.04 -2.28
CA ASN A 3 0.60 -15.08 -1.34
C ASN A 3 0.51 -13.81 -0.49
N GLN A 4 1.64 -13.33 0.02
CA GLN A 4 1.71 -12.07 0.78
C GLN A 4 1.20 -10.89 -0.05
N LEU A 5 1.60 -10.77 -1.33
CA LEU A 5 1.07 -9.73 -2.22
C LEU A 5 -0.44 -9.84 -2.40
N LYS A 6 -0.96 -11.07 -2.54
CA LYS A 6 -2.40 -11.32 -2.67
C LYS A 6 -3.14 -10.85 -1.41
N GLU A 7 -2.69 -11.27 -0.23
CA GLU A 7 -3.26 -10.87 1.06
C GLU A 7 -3.24 -9.34 1.23
N GLN A 8 -2.13 -8.70 0.88
CA GLN A 8 -2.00 -7.25 0.98
C GLN A 8 -2.83 -6.51 -0.07
N SER A 9 -3.02 -7.08 -1.25
CA SER A 9 -3.93 -6.54 -2.27
C SER A 9 -5.39 -6.58 -1.80
N ASP A 10 -5.77 -7.55 -0.97
CA ASP A 10 -7.12 -7.59 -0.38
C ASP A 10 -7.32 -6.44 0.63
N LEU A 11 -6.26 -5.90 1.24
CA LEU A 11 -6.36 -4.71 2.10
C LEU A 11 -6.83 -3.48 1.32
N ILE A 12 -6.40 -3.30 0.06
CA ILE A 12 -6.88 -2.21 -0.80
C ILE A 12 -8.40 -2.32 -0.98
N LYS A 13 -8.92 -3.53 -1.20
CA LYS A 13 -10.36 -3.74 -1.37
C LYS A 13 -11.13 -3.31 -0.13
N THR A 14 -10.62 -3.66 1.05
CA THR A 14 -11.19 -3.25 2.34
C THR A 14 -11.22 -1.73 2.49
N VAL A 15 -10.12 -1.04 2.15
CA VAL A 15 -10.05 0.43 2.20
C VAL A 15 -11.03 1.06 1.20
N LEU A 16 -11.06 0.58 -0.05
CA LEU A 16 -11.97 1.09 -1.08
C LEU A 16 -13.44 0.88 -0.71
N ALA A 17 -13.78 -0.26 -0.09
CA ALA A 17 -15.14 -0.53 0.38
C ALA A 17 -15.61 0.52 1.40
N LYS A 18 -14.70 1.11 2.19
CA LYS A 18 -14.99 2.22 3.09
C LYS A 18 -15.06 3.57 2.39
N LEU A 19 -14.16 3.83 1.43
CA LEU A 19 -14.03 5.14 0.79
C LEU A 19 -15.10 5.39 -0.29
N ILE A 20 -15.44 4.39 -1.11
CA ILE A 20 -16.39 4.54 -2.24
C ILE A 20 -17.76 5.10 -1.80
N PRO A 21 -18.40 4.64 -0.70
CA PRO A 21 -19.66 5.21 -0.24
C PRO A 21 -19.61 6.72 0.03
N LYS A 22 -18.47 7.24 0.52
CA LYS A 22 -18.30 8.68 0.76
C LYS A 22 -18.34 9.47 -0.55
N ALA A 23 -17.63 8.99 -1.57
CA ALA A 23 -17.66 9.59 -2.91
C ALA A 23 -19.06 9.55 -3.53
N LEU A 24 -19.77 8.42 -3.39
CA LEU A 24 -21.16 8.28 -3.89
C LEU A 24 -22.14 9.22 -3.17
N ALA A 25 -21.90 9.51 -1.89
CA ALA A 25 -22.69 10.46 -1.11
C ALA A 25 -22.31 11.93 -1.38
N GLY A 26 -21.31 12.20 -2.22
CA GLY A 26 -20.79 13.55 -2.48
C GLY A 26 -19.88 14.10 -1.38
N ASP A 27 -19.52 13.29 -0.39
CA ASP A 27 -18.60 13.65 0.71
C ASP A 27 -17.14 13.50 0.24
N PHE A 28 -16.76 14.34 -0.70
CA PHE A 28 -15.42 14.32 -1.30
C PHE A 28 -14.33 14.72 -0.31
N GLU A 29 -14.64 15.57 0.66
CA GLU A 29 -13.69 16.02 1.67
C GLU A 29 -13.20 14.86 2.54
N ASN A 30 -14.12 14.05 3.07
CA ASN A 30 -13.74 12.86 3.84
C ASN A 30 -13.27 11.69 2.96
N TYR A 31 -13.56 11.71 1.67
CA TYR A 31 -13.00 10.75 0.71
C TYR A 31 -11.51 11.06 0.41
N LEU A 32 -11.16 12.34 0.30
CA LEU A 32 -9.81 12.80 -0.04
C LEU A 32 -8.92 13.11 1.17
N ALA A 33 -9.48 13.15 2.37
CA ALA A 33 -8.77 13.51 3.61
C ALA A 33 -7.44 12.76 3.82
N ASP A 34 -7.38 11.48 3.45
CA ASP A 34 -6.21 10.62 3.60
C ASP A 34 -5.63 10.14 2.24
N ALA A 35 -5.80 10.94 1.17
CA ALA A 35 -5.37 10.56 -0.18
C ALA A 35 -3.89 10.17 -0.27
N ASN A 36 -3.00 10.87 0.45
CA ASN A 36 -1.57 10.54 0.48
C ASN A 36 -1.32 9.14 1.06
N SER A 37 -1.93 8.83 2.22
CA SER A 37 -1.83 7.51 2.85
C SER A 37 -2.37 6.40 1.94
N PHE A 38 -3.45 6.68 1.19
CA PHE A 38 -4.01 5.74 0.21
C PHE A 38 -3.05 5.51 -0.97
N MET A 39 -2.46 6.59 -1.51
CA MET A 39 -1.47 6.49 -2.59
C MET A 39 -0.21 5.73 -2.15
N ASP A 40 0.23 5.89 -0.91
CA ASP A 40 1.36 5.16 -0.34
C ASP A 40 1.05 3.65 -0.21
N LEU A 41 -0.15 3.30 0.26
CA LEU A 41 -0.62 1.91 0.31
C LEU A 41 -0.63 1.28 -1.08
N LEU A 42 -1.26 1.96 -2.04
CA LEU A 42 -1.42 1.46 -3.41
C LEU A 42 -0.07 1.34 -4.12
N SER A 43 0.78 2.37 -4.04
CA SER A 43 2.09 2.39 -4.71
C SER A 43 3.01 1.29 -4.18
N THR A 44 3.02 1.04 -2.87
CA THR A 44 3.81 -0.04 -2.26
C THR A 44 3.38 -1.41 -2.79
N ILE A 45 2.07 -1.64 -2.95
CA ILE A 45 1.54 -2.89 -3.53
C ILE A 45 1.92 -3.03 -5.01
N VAL A 46 1.82 -1.95 -5.79
CA VAL A 46 2.25 -1.94 -7.21
C VAL A 46 3.74 -2.25 -7.35
N ILE A 47 4.59 -1.68 -6.48
CA ILE A 47 6.04 -1.96 -6.47
C ILE A 47 6.31 -3.42 -6.07
N GLY A 48 5.59 -3.95 -5.07
CA GLY A 48 5.66 -5.37 -4.71
C GLY A 48 5.36 -6.29 -5.91
N TRP A 49 4.34 -5.96 -6.69
CA TRP A 49 4.05 -6.69 -7.93
C TRP A 49 5.20 -6.62 -8.95
N GLN A 50 5.82 -5.45 -9.14
CA GLN A 50 6.98 -5.35 -10.05
C GLN A 50 8.16 -6.20 -9.55
N TRP A 51 8.41 -6.23 -8.24
CA TRP A 51 9.45 -7.07 -7.67
C TRP A 51 9.24 -8.56 -7.95
N LEU A 52 8.01 -9.07 -7.83
CA LEU A 52 7.70 -10.46 -8.20
C LEU A 52 7.99 -10.74 -9.67
N LYS A 53 7.65 -9.81 -10.57
CA LYS A 53 7.93 -9.97 -12.01
C LYS A 53 9.42 -10.02 -12.29
N ILE A 54 10.19 -9.15 -11.64
CA ILE A 54 11.66 -9.11 -11.75
C ILE A 54 12.25 -10.42 -11.23
N ALA A 55 11.90 -10.85 -10.02
CA ALA A 55 12.41 -12.09 -9.43
C ALA A 55 12.00 -13.34 -10.23
N THR A 56 10.77 -13.38 -10.75
CA THR A 56 10.33 -14.49 -11.62
C THR A 56 11.18 -14.57 -12.88
N THR A 57 11.56 -13.43 -13.45
CA THR A 57 12.44 -13.38 -14.63
C THR A 57 13.87 -13.81 -14.29
N ALA A 58 14.39 -13.36 -13.15
CA ALA A 58 15.71 -13.72 -12.64
C ALA A 58 15.87 -15.24 -12.38
N CYS A 59 14.78 -15.94 -12.06
CA CYS A 59 14.80 -17.38 -11.79
C CYS A 59 14.66 -18.27 -13.04
N LYS A 60 14.35 -17.72 -14.23
CA LYS A 60 13.96 -18.54 -15.41
C LYS A 60 15.06 -19.44 -15.96
N ASN A 61 16.33 -19.08 -15.79
CA ASN A 61 17.44 -19.73 -16.50
C ASN A 61 18.18 -20.81 -15.68
N GLY A 62 17.73 -21.13 -14.46
CA GLY A 62 18.29 -22.19 -13.61
C GLY A 62 19.65 -21.88 -12.96
N ASN A 63 20.46 -20.99 -13.55
CA ASN A 63 21.69 -20.45 -12.96
C ASN A 63 21.61 -18.94 -12.82
N ALA A 64 21.19 -18.46 -11.65
CA ALA A 64 21.15 -17.04 -11.35
C ALA A 64 22.57 -16.45 -11.27
N THR A 65 22.83 -15.46 -12.11
CA THR A 65 24.00 -14.57 -12.03
C THR A 65 24.04 -13.85 -10.68
N GLN A 66 25.20 -13.26 -10.34
CA GLN A 66 25.32 -12.43 -9.14
C GLN A 66 24.26 -11.30 -9.09
N LEU A 67 23.96 -10.69 -10.23
CA LEU A 67 22.94 -9.65 -10.34
C LEU A 67 21.54 -10.21 -10.04
N GLU A 68 21.18 -11.35 -10.62
CA GLU A 68 19.88 -12.00 -10.40
C GLU A 68 19.70 -12.39 -8.92
N ASN A 69 20.74 -12.93 -8.28
CA ASN A 69 20.72 -13.21 -6.84
C ASN A 69 20.53 -11.93 -6.02
N ASN A 70 21.24 -10.85 -6.36
CA ASN A 70 21.06 -9.56 -5.68
C ASN A 70 19.62 -9.03 -5.83
N LEU A 71 19.02 -9.12 -7.03
CA LEU A 71 17.63 -8.70 -7.27
C LEU A 71 16.63 -9.49 -6.42
N ILE A 72 16.83 -10.81 -6.31
CA ILE A 72 15.98 -11.67 -5.45
C ILE A 72 16.11 -11.27 -3.98
N GLN A 73 17.33 -11.00 -3.51
CA GLN A 73 17.58 -10.53 -2.15
C GLN A 73 16.97 -9.13 -1.90
N THR A 74 17.05 -8.22 -2.86
CA THR A 74 16.41 -6.90 -2.76
C THR A 74 14.89 -7.01 -2.69
N MET A 75 14.28 -7.91 -3.48
CA MET A 75 12.86 -8.22 -3.32
C MET A 75 12.55 -8.75 -1.92
N ALA A 76 13.35 -9.70 -1.41
CA ALA A 76 13.13 -10.26 -0.08
C ALA A 76 13.18 -9.17 1.00
N TYR A 77 14.12 -8.23 0.89
CA TYR A 77 14.17 -7.03 1.73
C TYR A 77 12.89 -6.20 1.60
N PHE A 78 12.47 -5.84 0.39
CA PHE A 78 11.26 -5.03 0.17
C PHE A 78 10.03 -5.66 0.80
N TYR A 79 9.83 -6.96 0.60
CA TYR A 79 8.70 -7.70 1.17
C TYR A 79 8.75 -7.82 2.70
N THR A 80 9.95 -7.80 3.30
CA THR A 80 10.13 -7.91 4.75
C THR A 80 9.94 -6.57 5.44
N TYR A 81 10.48 -5.49 4.87
CA TYR A 81 10.57 -4.20 5.55
C TYR A 81 9.56 -3.17 5.05
N GLU A 82 9.35 -3.08 3.74
CA GLU A 82 8.46 -2.07 3.15
C GLU A 82 7.00 -2.54 3.19
N MET A 83 6.75 -3.77 2.76
CA MET A 83 5.39 -4.31 2.74
C MET A 83 4.79 -4.50 4.14
N ALA A 84 5.59 -4.67 5.18
CA ALA A 84 5.11 -4.75 6.56
C ALA A 84 4.47 -3.43 7.06
N LYS A 85 4.83 -2.28 6.47
CA LYS A 85 4.30 -0.96 6.85
C LYS A 85 2.84 -0.77 6.44
N LEU A 86 2.35 -1.59 5.50
CA LEU A 86 0.99 -1.46 4.95
C LEU A 86 -0.10 -1.60 6.01
N ASP A 87 0.11 -2.43 7.03
CA ASP A 87 -0.86 -2.58 8.12
C ASP A 87 -1.08 -1.28 8.89
N GLY A 88 -0.04 -0.46 9.02
CA GLY A 88 -0.14 0.88 9.63
C GLY A 88 -0.96 1.83 8.76
N LEU A 89 -0.70 1.85 7.45
CA LEU A 89 -1.44 2.67 6.48
C LEU A 89 -2.92 2.29 6.45
N VAL A 90 -3.23 0.99 6.46
CA VAL A 90 -4.61 0.48 6.50
C VAL A 90 -5.32 0.92 7.79
N LYS A 91 -4.65 0.84 8.95
CA LYS A 91 -5.23 1.34 10.21
C LYS A 91 -5.55 2.84 10.16
N ILE A 92 -4.71 3.64 9.51
CA ILE A 92 -4.96 5.08 9.30
C ILE A 92 -6.20 5.26 8.40
N LEU A 93 -6.21 4.61 7.23
CA LEU A 93 -7.28 4.72 6.24
C LEU A 93 -8.64 4.18 6.71
N LEU A 94 -8.62 3.21 7.62
CA LEU A 94 -9.82 2.66 8.24
C LEU A 94 -10.22 3.39 9.53
N ASN A 95 -9.49 4.40 9.97
CA ASN A 95 -9.89 5.23 11.10
C ASN A 95 -11.10 6.11 10.72
N ASP A 96 -12.11 6.18 11.59
CA ASP A 96 -13.31 7.02 11.38
C ASP A 96 -13.15 8.44 11.90
N LYS A 97 -12.05 8.73 12.60
CA LYS A 97 -11.80 10.06 13.12
C LYS A 97 -11.35 11.00 12.00
N SER A 98 -12.23 11.87 11.54
CA SER A 98 -11.91 12.96 10.60
C SER A 98 -11.14 14.11 11.27
N ILE A 99 -10.00 13.81 11.88
CA ILE A 99 -9.19 14.79 12.63
C ILE A 99 -8.60 15.90 11.76
N THR A 100 -8.49 15.67 10.46
CA THR A 100 -7.93 16.62 9.48
C THR A 100 -8.99 17.47 8.77
N VAL A 101 -10.27 17.07 8.83
CA VAL A 101 -11.37 17.74 8.11
C VAL A 101 -12.08 18.78 8.99
N LYS A 102 -12.13 18.57 10.31
CA LYS A 102 -12.83 19.45 11.26
C LYS A 102 -11.89 20.28 12.12
N ALA A 103 -10.72 20.64 11.58
CA ALA A 103 -9.73 21.39 12.34
C ALA A 103 -9.86 22.89 12.04
N ASP A 104 -10.57 23.59 12.93
CA ASP A 104 -10.75 25.03 12.91
C ASP A 104 -9.40 25.71 13.20
N ALA A 105 -9.10 26.87 12.61
CA ALA A 105 -7.85 27.61 12.89
C ALA A 105 -7.65 27.89 14.40
N GLN A 106 -8.74 28.11 15.13
CA GLN A 106 -8.75 28.29 16.59
C GLN A 106 -8.40 27.02 17.39
N THR A 107 -8.38 25.85 16.76
CA THR A 107 -8.01 24.57 17.41
C THR A 107 -6.49 24.45 17.59
N PHE A 108 -5.71 25.27 16.88
CA PHE A 108 -4.25 25.23 16.88
C PHE A 108 -3.57 26.44 17.56
N ASP A 109 -4.36 27.40 18.07
CA ASP A 109 -3.91 28.55 18.87
C ASP A 109 -3.96 28.23 20.38
#